data_AF-A0A661VBZ1-F1
#
_entry.id   AF-A0A661VBZ1-F1
#
_cell.length_a   1.000
_cell.length_b   1.000
_cell.length_c   1.000
_cell.angle_alpha   90.00
_cell.angle_beta   90.00
_cell.angle_gamma   90.00
#
_symmetry.space_group_name_H-M   'P 1'
#
loop_
_entity.id
_entity.type
_entity.pdbx_description
1 polymer ?
#
loop_
_entity_poly.entity_id
_entity_poly.type
_entity_poly.pdbx_seq_one_letter_code
_entity_poly.pdbx_strand_id
1 'polypeptide(L)'
;MAHVVARQHGRFLYPLILFIFLFLLSTVLAILFYVRQDEKSDALLAARRKYTEMVKKNRKNQEVVENLVMKITGQSVNDKVAIARADNALNLPYSKEYANLGLAPTIERLDSALADAKKRIKELEAKIGTLNEEIGKKNEEIAKIKQEMLNEVAVAQKKLEEAMKKFQADLKRKDEQLKRRDEMNKQAIKKRDERIAALAAELDNKTLEIQKLNMRIAKLEEKWRKARAKAGSISEMTARKPDGKIVRVFPDEKLCYINLGREDNVMPGLPFSVYSK
;
A
#
# COMPACT_ATOMS: atom_id res chain seq x y z
N MET A 1 -86.11 -105.86 -123.68
CA MET A 1 -86.88 -105.26 -122.58
C MET A 1 -85.86 -104.73 -121.58
N ALA A 2 -85.43 -103.47 -121.68
CA ALA A 2 -86.09 -102.23 -121.20
C ALA A 2 -86.01 -102.04 -119.68
N HIS A 3 -85.62 -100.80 -119.29
CA HIS A 3 -85.49 -100.17 -117.94
C HIS A 3 -84.13 -100.36 -117.24
N VAL A 4 -83.20 -99.39 -117.15
CA VAL A 4 -83.21 -97.97 -116.69
C VAL A 4 -83.63 -97.80 -115.23
N VAL A 5 -82.69 -97.46 -114.33
CA VAL A 5 -82.81 -96.51 -113.19
C VAL A 5 -81.37 -96.10 -112.75
N ALA A 6 -80.85 -94.94 -113.18
CA ALA A 6 -80.83 -93.62 -112.49
C ALA A 6 -80.04 -93.59 -111.16
N ARG A 7 -78.78 -93.11 -111.16
CA ARG A 7 -78.35 -91.73 -110.83
C ARG A 7 -78.97 -91.16 -109.54
N GLN A 8 -78.15 -91.09 -108.48
CA GLN A 8 -78.22 -90.02 -107.47
C GLN A 8 -76.91 -89.21 -107.51
N HIS A 9 -76.87 -88.21 -108.40
CA HIS A 9 -75.94 -87.08 -108.30
C HIS A 9 -76.70 -85.94 -107.61
N GLY A 10 -76.17 -85.39 -106.51
CA GLY A 10 -76.74 -84.18 -105.92
C GLY A 10 -76.46 -83.86 -104.46
N ARG A 11 -75.57 -84.57 -103.74
CA ARG A 11 -75.35 -84.35 -102.29
C ARG A 11 -73.97 -83.83 -101.87
N PHE A 12 -73.08 -83.51 -102.81
CA PHE A 12 -71.69 -83.12 -102.52
C PHE A 12 -71.34 -81.64 -102.79
N LEU A 13 -72.25 -80.82 -103.32
CA LEU A 13 -71.96 -79.40 -103.64
C LEU A 13 -72.02 -78.48 -102.41
N TYR A 14 -73.01 -78.65 -101.53
CA TYR A 14 -73.14 -77.85 -100.29
C TYR A 14 -71.98 -78.03 -99.29
N PRO A 15 -71.48 -79.24 -98.97
CA PRO A 15 -70.35 -79.37 -98.05
C PRO A 15 -69.05 -78.79 -98.63
N LEU A 16 -68.88 -78.79 -99.96
CA LEU A 16 -67.72 -78.17 -100.63
C LEU A 16 -67.76 -76.64 -100.54
N ILE A 17 -68.91 -76.03 -100.81
CA ILE A 17 -69.10 -74.57 -100.69
C ILE A 17 -68.91 -74.13 -99.23
N LEU A 18 -69.48 -74.88 -98.27
CA LEU A 18 -69.29 -74.63 -96.84
C LEU A 18 -67.82 -74.73 -96.45
N PHE A 19 -67.10 -75.74 -96.93
CA PHE A 19 -65.67 -75.94 -96.66
C PHE A 19 -64.82 -74.78 -97.20
N ILE A 20 -65.07 -74.31 -98.42
CA ILE A 20 -64.37 -73.15 -98.99
C ILE A 20 -64.64 -71.89 -98.18
N PHE A 21 -65.89 -71.67 -97.76
CA PHE A 21 -66.26 -70.50 -96.95
C PHE A 21 -65.62 -70.54 -95.56
N LEU A 22 -65.59 -71.72 -94.92
CA LEU A 22 -64.93 -71.93 -93.62
C LEU A 22 -63.41 -71.78 -93.73
N PHE A 23 -62.82 -72.25 -94.84
CA PHE A 23 -61.39 -72.11 -95.11
C PHE A 23 -61.00 -70.65 -95.31
N LEU A 24 -61.79 -69.87 -96.07
CA LEU A 24 -61.62 -68.41 -96.22
C LEU A 24 -61.77 -67.68 -94.88
N LEU A 25 -62.80 -68.02 -94.09
CA LEU A 25 -62.99 -67.42 -92.77
C LEU A 25 -61.82 -67.74 -91.83
N SER A 26 -61.32 -68.99 -91.86
CA SER A 26 -60.17 -69.43 -91.07
C SER A 26 -58.88 -68.72 -91.49
N THR A 27 -58.67 -68.47 -92.78
CA THR A 27 -57.48 -67.74 -93.27
C THR A 27 -57.53 -66.27 -92.86
N VAL A 28 -58.69 -65.61 -92.97
CA VAL A 28 -58.86 -64.22 -92.50
C VAL A 28 -58.65 -64.11 -90.98
N LEU A 29 -59.20 -65.05 -90.20
CA LEU A 29 -58.98 -65.11 -88.74
C LEU A 29 -57.50 -65.36 -88.39
N ALA A 30 -56.81 -66.23 -89.13
CA ALA A 30 -55.39 -66.48 -88.93
C ALA A 30 -54.54 -65.22 -89.17
N ILE A 31 -54.84 -64.45 -90.23
CA ILE A 31 -54.16 -63.19 -90.52
C ILE A 31 -54.40 -62.17 -89.41
N LEU A 32 -55.65 -61.97 -88.97
CA LEU A 32 -55.97 -61.06 -87.87
C LEU A 32 -55.31 -61.46 -86.56
N PHE A 33 -55.24 -62.77 -86.26
CA PHE A 33 -54.56 -63.28 -85.08
C PHE A 33 -53.06 -63.05 -85.15
N TYR A 34 -52.45 -63.27 -86.32
CA TYR A 34 -51.03 -63.02 -86.55
C TYR A 34 -50.67 -61.55 -86.40
N VAL A 35 -51.41 -60.63 -87.04
CA VAL A 35 -51.19 -59.17 -86.91
C VAL A 35 -51.34 -58.73 -85.45
N ARG A 36 -52.39 -59.19 -84.75
CA ARG A 36 -52.61 -58.85 -83.34
C ARG A 36 -51.55 -59.45 -82.41
N GLN A 37 -50.98 -60.59 -82.76
CA GLN A 37 -49.89 -61.21 -82.02
C GLN A 37 -48.56 -60.49 -82.27
N ASP A 38 -48.34 -59.99 -83.48
CA ASP A 38 -47.19 -59.16 -83.84
C ASP A 38 -47.22 -57.83 -83.07
N GLU A 39 -48.36 -57.12 -83.08
CA GLU A 39 -48.56 -55.89 -82.29
C GLU A 39 -48.32 -56.11 -80.78
N LYS A 40 -48.80 -57.24 -80.22
CA LYS A 40 -48.53 -57.60 -78.82
C LYS A 40 -47.05 -57.89 -78.58
N SER A 41 -46.38 -58.54 -79.52
CA SER A 41 -44.95 -58.87 -79.42
C SER A 41 -44.11 -57.60 -79.48
N ASP A 42 -44.44 -56.68 -80.37
CA ASP A 42 -43.82 -55.35 -80.47
C ASP A 42 -44.06 -54.50 -79.24
N ALA A 43 -45.29 -54.47 -78.71
CA ALA A 43 -45.60 -53.78 -77.47
C ALA A 43 -44.82 -54.36 -76.27
N LEU A 44 -44.66 -55.68 -76.22
CA LEU A 44 -43.91 -56.37 -75.16
C LEU A 44 -42.41 -56.11 -75.29
N LEU A 45 -41.86 -56.08 -76.51
CA LEU A 45 -40.48 -55.69 -76.78
C LEU A 45 -40.22 -54.22 -76.41
N ALA A 46 -41.13 -53.31 -76.77
CA ALA A 46 -41.05 -51.90 -76.40
C ALA A 46 -41.11 -51.71 -74.86
N ALA A 47 -42.00 -52.42 -74.18
CA ALA A 47 -42.08 -52.42 -72.71
C ALA A 47 -40.79 -52.96 -72.08
N ARG A 48 -40.23 -54.04 -72.64
CA ARG A 48 -38.97 -54.63 -72.17
C ARG A 48 -37.79 -53.69 -72.37
N ARG A 49 -37.69 -53.00 -73.51
CA ARG A 49 -36.69 -51.96 -73.77
C ARG A 49 -36.80 -50.83 -72.75
N LYS A 50 -38.00 -50.27 -72.54
CA LYS A 50 -38.24 -49.23 -71.52
C LYS A 50 -37.85 -49.68 -70.11
N TYR A 51 -38.19 -50.92 -69.74
CA TYR A 51 -37.80 -51.48 -68.45
C TYR A 51 -36.28 -51.58 -68.31
N THR A 52 -35.57 -52.10 -69.34
CA THR A 52 -34.10 -52.18 -69.31
C THR A 52 -33.42 -50.80 -69.24
N GLU A 53 -33.97 -49.79 -69.91
CA GLU A 53 -33.47 -48.41 -69.79
C GLU A 53 -33.70 -47.83 -68.40
N MET A 54 -34.86 -48.07 -67.79
CA MET A 54 -35.14 -47.65 -66.41
C MET A 54 -34.21 -48.34 -65.41
N VAL A 55 -33.95 -49.64 -65.57
CA VAL A 55 -32.98 -50.38 -64.73
C VAL A 55 -31.56 -49.81 -64.89
N LYS A 56 -31.13 -49.50 -66.12
CA LYS A 56 -29.82 -48.88 -66.36
C LYS A 56 -29.72 -47.47 -65.75
N LYS A 57 -30.76 -46.64 -65.89
CA LYS A 57 -30.82 -45.31 -65.27
C LYS A 57 -30.80 -45.40 -63.74
N ASN A 58 -31.57 -46.31 -63.17
CA ASN A 58 -31.59 -46.53 -61.72
C ASN A 58 -30.23 -46.99 -61.19
N ARG A 59 -29.55 -47.90 -61.89
CA ARG A 59 -28.19 -48.34 -61.51
C ARG A 59 -27.19 -47.17 -61.52
N LYS A 60 -27.21 -46.34 -62.58
CA LYS A 60 -26.36 -45.14 -62.64
C LYS A 60 -26.67 -44.16 -61.52
N ASN A 61 -27.96 -43.96 -61.22
CA ASN A 61 -28.37 -43.09 -60.11
C ASN A 61 -27.89 -43.65 -58.76
N GLN A 62 -27.96 -44.97 -58.57
CA GLN A 62 -27.48 -45.62 -57.36
C GLN A 62 -25.96 -45.46 -57.19
N GLU A 63 -25.18 -45.62 -58.27
CA GLU A 63 -23.73 -45.35 -58.26
C GLU A 63 -23.40 -43.88 -57.93
N VAL A 64 -24.22 -42.93 -58.40
CA VAL A 64 -24.07 -41.50 -58.05
C VAL A 64 -24.38 -41.26 -56.57
N VAL A 65 -25.46 -41.86 -56.04
CA VAL A 65 -25.84 -41.75 -54.62
C VAL A 65 -24.77 -42.35 -53.72
N GLU A 66 -24.27 -43.54 -54.04
CA GLU A 66 -23.19 -44.20 -53.27
C GLU A 66 -21.91 -43.36 -53.26
N ASN A 67 -21.54 -42.77 -54.40
CA ASN A 67 -20.40 -41.85 -54.48
C ASN A 67 -20.60 -40.57 -53.65
N LEU A 68 -21.82 -40.02 -53.62
CA LEU A 68 -22.13 -38.86 -52.78
C LEU A 68 -22.07 -39.22 -51.29
N VAL A 69 -22.67 -40.34 -50.89
CA VAL A 69 -22.61 -40.83 -49.51
C VAL A 69 -21.16 -41.05 -49.08
N MET A 70 -20.32 -41.63 -49.95
CA MET A 70 -18.90 -41.81 -49.68
C MET A 70 -18.16 -40.48 -49.53
N LYS A 71 -18.41 -39.49 -50.41
CA LYS A 71 -17.77 -38.16 -50.32
C LYS A 71 -18.16 -37.41 -49.04
N ILE A 72 -19.40 -37.55 -48.58
CA ILE A 72 -19.92 -36.82 -47.42
C ILE A 72 -19.52 -37.50 -46.11
N THR A 73 -19.62 -38.83 -46.04
CA THR A 73 -19.43 -39.59 -44.80
C THR A 73 -18.05 -40.22 -44.66
N GLY A 74 -17.25 -40.23 -45.75
CA GLY A 74 -15.97 -40.93 -45.82
C GLY A 74 -16.09 -42.46 -45.85
N GLN A 75 -17.30 -43.01 -45.86
CA GLN A 75 -17.57 -44.45 -45.80
C GLN A 75 -18.63 -44.86 -46.83
N SER A 76 -18.47 -46.04 -47.42
CA SER A 76 -19.57 -46.66 -48.19
C SER A 76 -20.53 -47.30 -47.19
N VAL A 77 -21.71 -46.71 -47.03
CA VAL A 77 -22.76 -47.20 -46.13
C VAL A 77 -24.09 -47.26 -46.87
N ASN A 78 -24.94 -48.21 -46.48
CA ASN A 78 -26.30 -48.32 -47.01
C ASN A 78 -27.11 -47.04 -46.72
N ASP A 79 -27.96 -46.63 -47.67
CA ASP A 79 -28.84 -45.47 -47.61
C ASP A 79 -29.56 -45.29 -46.26
N LYS A 80 -30.10 -46.35 -45.67
CA LYS A 80 -30.80 -46.27 -44.37
C LYS A 80 -29.88 -45.81 -43.25
N VAL A 81 -28.64 -46.28 -43.25
CA VAL A 81 -27.63 -45.92 -42.25
C VAL A 81 -27.13 -44.51 -42.51
N ALA A 82 -26.97 -44.11 -43.77
CA ALA A 82 -26.59 -42.74 -44.14
C ALA A 82 -27.64 -41.72 -43.66
N ILE A 83 -28.93 -42.00 -43.88
CA ILE A 83 -30.04 -41.15 -43.44
C ILE A 83 -30.07 -41.04 -41.92
N ALA A 84 -30.01 -42.17 -41.19
CA ALA A 84 -30.02 -42.16 -39.73
C ALA A 84 -28.83 -41.36 -39.14
N ARG A 85 -27.64 -41.44 -39.76
CA ARG A 85 -26.48 -40.64 -39.35
C ARG A 85 -26.69 -39.15 -39.62
N ALA A 86 -27.26 -38.79 -40.76
CA ALA A 86 -27.59 -37.41 -41.09
C ALA A 86 -28.61 -36.83 -40.10
N ASP A 87 -29.67 -37.57 -39.77
CA ASP A 87 -30.67 -37.15 -38.79
C ASP A 87 -30.07 -36.95 -37.39
N ASN A 88 -29.20 -37.87 -36.96
CA ASN A 88 -28.48 -37.73 -35.70
C ASN A 88 -27.56 -36.49 -35.69
N ALA A 89 -26.87 -36.21 -36.80
CA ALA A 89 -26.02 -35.04 -36.93
C ALA A 89 -26.82 -33.73 -36.91
N LEU A 90 -28.03 -33.72 -37.49
CA LEU A 90 -28.92 -32.55 -37.47
C LEU A 90 -29.50 -32.27 -36.08
N ASN A 91 -29.60 -33.28 -35.22
CA ASN A 91 -30.11 -33.16 -33.86
C ASN A 91 -29.08 -32.67 -32.82
N LEU A 92 -27.82 -32.44 -33.21
CA LEU A 92 -26.81 -31.90 -32.30
C LEU A 92 -27.15 -30.46 -31.85
N PRO A 93 -26.69 -30.00 -30.67
CA PRO A 93 -27.01 -28.67 -30.18
C PRO A 93 -26.54 -27.54 -31.12
N TYR A 94 -25.37 -27.75 -31.72
CA TYR A 94 -24.69 -26.77 -32.57
C TYR A 94 -25.02 -26.91 -34.06
N SER A 95 -25.70 -27.99 -34.47
CA SER A 95 -26.08 -28.21 -35.88
C SER A 95 -27.32 -27.43 -36.31
N LYS A 96 -28.13 -26.96 -35.34
CA LYS A 96 -29.38 -26.22 -35.62
C LYS A 96 -29.17 -24.97 -36.47
N GLU A 97 -28.04 -24.28 -36.29
CA GLU A 97 -27.69 -23.08 -37.06
C GLU A 97 -27.34 -23.41 -38.53
N TYR A 98 -26.98 -24.67 -38.81
CA TYR A 98 -26.51 -25.14 -40.12
C TYR A 98 -27.52 -26.04 -40.85
N ALA A 99 -28.57 -26.50 -40.16
CA ALA A 99 -29.52 -27.52 -40.63
C ALA A 99 -30.18 -27.21 -41.98
N ASN A 100 -30.31 -25.93 -42.35
CA ASN A 100 -31.01 -25.49 -43.57
C ASN A 100 -30.11 -24.87 -44.64
N LEU A 101 -28.80 -24.82 -44.44
CA LEU A 101 -27.88 -24.15 -45.36
C LEU A 101 -27.39 -25.07 -46.49
N GLY A 102 -27.44 -26.39 -46.29
CA GLY A 102 -26.79 -27.35 -47.18
C GLY A 102 -25.30 -27.53 -46.86
N LEU A 103 -24.71 -28.61 -47.37
CA LEU A 103 -23.39 -29.06 -46.92
C LEU A 103 -22.25 -28.09 -47.28
N ALA A 104 -22.22 -27.60 -48.53
CA ALA A 104 -21.15 -26.72 -49.00
C ALA A 104 -21.02 -25.40 -48.20
N PRO A 105 -22.08 -24.58 -48.06
CA PRO A 105 -21.97 -23.34 -47.27
C PRO A 105 -21.79 -23.60 -45.77
N THR A 106 -22.20 -24.77 -45.26
CA THR A 106 -21.90 -25.18 -43.88
C THR A 106 -20.40 -25.39 -43.69
N ILE A 107 -19.73 -26.08 -44.62
CA ILE A 107 -18.28 -26.29 -44.57
C ILE A 107 -17.54 -24.95 -44.69
N GLU A 108 -17.94 -24.07 -45.60
CA GLU A 108 -17.32 -22.74 -45.74
C GLU A 108 -17.44 -21.89 -44.47
N ARG A 109 -18.62 -21.89 -43.83
CA ARG A 109 -18.82 -21.18 -42.55
C ARG A 109 -18.00 -21.78 -41.42
N LEU A 110 -17.91 -23.11 -41.35
CA LEU A 110 -17.09 -23.79 -40.35
C LEU A 110 -15.60 -23.49 -40.53
N ASP A 111 -15.12 -23.45 -41.77
CA ASP A 111 -13.74 -23.08 -42.08
C ASP A 111 -13.43 -21.63 -41.66
N SER A 112 -14.34 -20.69 -41.97
CA SER A 112 -14.23 -19.31 -41.50
C SER A 112 -14.24 -19.20 -39.98
N ALA A 113 -15.18 -19.88 -39.30
CA ALA A 113 -15.25 -19.89 -37.85
C ALA A 113 -14.00 -20.50 -37.20
N LEU A 114 -13.42 -21.52 -37.82
CA LEU A 114 -12.19 -22.15 -37.37
C LEU A 114 -10.97 -21.25 -37.59
N ALA A 115 -10.93 -20.49 -38.70
CA ALA A 115 -9.92 -19.48 -38.94
C ALA A 115 -9.99 -18.34 -37.89
N ASP A 116 -11.19 -17.87 -37.59
CA ASP A 116 -11.43 -16.85 -36.56
C ASP A 116 -11.06 -17.35 -35.17
N ALA A 117 -11.45 -18.58 -34.82
CA ALA A 117 -11.08 -19.20 -33.56
C ALA A 117 -9.56 -19.33 -33.43
N LYS A 118 -8.85 -19.77 -34.49
CA LYS A 118 -7.38 -19.82 -34.51
C LYS A 118 -6.75 -18.44 -34.33
N LYS A 119 -7.30 -17.41 -34.97
CA LYS A 119 -6.84 -16.03 -34.79
C LYS A 119 -7.04 -15.58 -33.34
N ARG A 120 -8.20 -15.88 -32.75
CA ARG A 120 -8.51 -15.53 -31.37
C ARG A 120 -7.62 -16.23 -30.36
N ILE A 121 -7.30 -17.50 -30.59
CA ILE A 121 -6.34 -18.26 -29.77
C ILE A 121 -4.97 -17.58 -29.80
N LYS A 122 -4.45 -17.22 -30.98
CA LYS A 122 -3.16 -16.50 -31.10
C LYS A 122 -3.19 -15.14 -30.38
N GLU A 123 -4.28 -14.40 -30.48
CA GLU A 123 -4.45 -13.13 -29.75
C GLU A 123 -4.44 -13.33 -28.23
N LEU A 124 -5.10 -14.39 -27.73
CA LEU A 124 -5.13 -14.72 -26.31
C LEU A 124 -3.76 -15.19 -25.81
N GLU A 125 -3.04 -16.01 -26.58
CA GLU A 125 -1.67 -16.43 -26.27
C GLU A 125 -0.73 -15.22 -26.17
N ALA A 126 -0.84 -14.26 -27.11
CA ALA A 126 -0.08 -13.01 -27.05
C ALA A 126 -0.41 -12.20 -25.78
N LYS A 127 -1.70 -12.07 -25.43
CA LYS A 127 -2.13 -11.38 -24.19
C LYS A 127 -1.63 -12.08 -22.91
N ILE A 128 -1.63 -13.41 -22.88
CA ILE A 128 -1.06 -14.17 -21.77
C ILE A 128 0.43 -13.91 -21.65
N GLY A 129 1.15 -13.85 -22.78
CA GLY A 129 2.56 -13.45 -22.82
C GLY A 129 2.80 -12.08 -22.19
N THR A 130 2.06 -11.06 -22.64
CA THR A 130 2.21 -9.69 -22.11
C THR A 130 1.86 -9.60 -20.62
N LEU A 131 0.80 -10.28 -20.17
CA LEU A 131 0.42 -10.29 -18.76
C LEU A 131 1.46 -10.98 -17.88
N ASN A 132 2.08 -12.06 -18.37
CA ASN A 132 3.16 -12.73 -17.64
C ASN A 132 4.40 -11.82 -17.50
N GLU A 133 4.75 -11.06 -18.54
CA GLU A 133 5.82 -10.06 -18.46
C GLU A 133 5.52 -8.95 -17.45
N GLU A 134 4.27 -8.44 -17.43
CA GLU A 134 3.84 -7.43 -16.45
C GLU A 134 3.87 -7.97 -15.01
N ILE A 135 3.42 -9.21 -14.80
CA ILE A 135 3.51 -9.89 -13.50
C ILE A 135 4.98 -10.04 -13.08
N GLY A 136 5.87 -10.42 -13.99
CA GLY A 136 7.31 -10.48 -13.73
C GLY A 136 7.87 -9.15 -13.23
N LYS A 137 7.60 -8.05 -13.96
CA LYS A 137 8.04 -6.70 -13.60
C LYS A 137 7.49 -6.25 -12.24
N LYS A 138 6.20 -6.47 -11.98
CA LYS A 138 5.58 -6.14 -10.68
C LYS A 138 6.17 -6.94 -9.52
N ASN A 139 6.49 -8.22 -9.74
CA ASN A 139 7.12 -9.04 -8.72
C ASN A 139 8.55 -8.56 -8.39
N GLU A 140 9.32 -8.13 -9.39
CA GLU A 140 10.63 -7.52 -9.18
C GLU A 140 10.53 -6.20 -8.41
N GLU A 141 9.54 -5.36 -8.74
CA GLU A 141 9.28 -4.10 -8.04
C GLU A 141 8.88 -4.34 -6.57
N ILE A 142 7.98 -5.30 -6.32
CA ILE A 142 7.60 -5.71 -4.95
C ILE A 142 8.82 -6.21 -4.17
N ALA A 143 9.71 -6.99 -4.80
CA ALA A 143 10.92 -7.47 -4.16
C ALA A 143 11.86 -6.31 -3.77
N LYS A 144 12.03 -5.32 -4.65
CA LYS A 144 12.82 -4.10 -4.37
C LYS A 144 12.23 -3.30 -3.22
N ILE A 145 10.93 -2.99 -3.26
CA ILE A 145 10.23 -2.24 -2.21
C ILE A 145 10.34 -2.97 -0.86
N LYS A 146 10.17 -4.30 -0.86
CA LYS A 146 10.30 -5.09 0.35
C LYS A 146 11.71 -5.01 0.94
N GLN A 147 12.73 -5.06 0.08
CA GLN A 147 14.12 -4.95 0.52
C GLN A 147 14.44 -3.55 1.07
N GLU A 148 13.96 -2.49 0.41
CA GLU A 148 14.09 -1.11 0.86
C GLU A 148 13.42 -0.91 2.22
N MET A 149 12.19 -1.38 2.38
CA MET A 149 11.46 -1.30 3.65
C MET A 149 12.16 -2.06 4.78
N LEU A 150 12.72 -3.24 4.52
CA LEU A 150 13.50 -3.99 5.52
C LEU A 150 14.76 -3.21 5.93
N ASN A 151 15.45 -2.59 4.97
CA ASN A 151 16.62 -1.76 5.25
C ASN A 151 16.25 -0.52 6.08
N GLU A 152 15.16 0.17 5.74
CA GLU A 152 14.67 1.33 6.49
C GLU A 152 14.28 0.97 7.92
N VAL A 153 13.56 -0.14 8.12
CA VAL A 153 13.21 -0.63 9.46
C VAL A 153 14.46 -0.94 10.27
N ALA A 154 15.47 -1.59 9.67
CA ALA A 154 16.73 -1.87 10.34
C ALA A 154 17.49 -0.59 10.74
N VAL A 155 17.50 0.43 9.88
CA VAL A 155 18.11 1.74 10.19
C VAL A 155 17.33 2.46 11.28
N ALA A 156 16.00 2.45 11.23
CA ALA A 156 15.14 3.07 12.25
C ALA A 156 15.33 2.41 13.63
N GLN A 157 15.41 1.07 13.67
CA GLN A 157 15.69 0.32 14.89
C GLN A 157 17.06 0.67 15.48
N LYS A 158 18.11 0.75 14.66
CA LYS A 158 19.45 1.18 15.12
C LYS A 158 19.42 2.60 15.68
N LYS A 159 18.78 3.55 14.99
CA LYS A 159 18.62 4.93 15.47
C LYS A 159 17.87 5.00 16.79
N LEU A 160 16.81 4.20 16.95
CA LEU A 160 16.04 4.12 18.18
C LEU A 160 16.91 3.57 19.33
N GLU A 161 17.67 2.51 19.10
CA GLU A 161 18.57 1.93 20.10
C GLU A 161 19.67 2.92 20.52
N GLU A 162 20.28 3.62 19.57
CA GLU A 162 21.26 4.67 19.84
C GLU A 162 20.65 5.84 20.62
N ALA A 163 19.44 6.28 20.26
CA ALA A 163 18.72 7.33 20.97
C ALA A 163 18.40 6.90 22.41
N MET A 164 17.95 5.66 22.61
CA MET A 164 17.69 5.11 23.95
C MET A 164 18.97 5.04 24.80
N LYS A 165 20.09 4.60 24.23
CA LYS A 165 21.39 4.57 24.93
C LYS A 165 21.86 5.97 25.33
N LYS A 166 21.77 6.95 24.42
CA LYS A 166 22.10 8.35 24.71
C LYS A 166 21.20 8.92 25.81
N PHE A 167 19.90 8.69 25.71
CA PHE A 167 18.93 9.16 26.69
C PHE A 167 19.18 8.58 28.09
N GLN A 168 19.46 7.27 28.19
CA GLN A 168 19.83 6.63 29.45
C GLN A 168 21.15 7.18 30.03
N ALA A 169 22.14 7.44 29.18
CA ALA A 169 23.41 8.03 29.61
C ALA A 169 23.21 9.47 30.13
N ASP A 170 22.38 10.26 29.46
CA ASP A 170 22.08 11.63 29.87
C ASP A 170 21.27 11.67 31.16
N LEU A 171 20.31 10.76 31.37
CA LEU A 171 19.62 10.61 32.65
C LEU A 171 20.60 10.33 33.79
N LYS A 172 21.49 9.36 33.63
CA LYS A 172 22.53 9.05 34.63
C LYS A 172 23.41 10.26 34.95
N ARG A 173 23.84 11.00 33.92
CA ARG A 173 24.63 12.22 34.08
C ARG A 173 23.87 13.31 34.83
N LYS A 174 22.58 13.50 34.53
CA LYS A 174 21.72 14.47 35.21
C LYS A 174 21.50 14.09 36.67
N ASP A 175 21.26 12.81 36.96
CA ASP A 175 21.12 12.32 38.33
C ASP A 175 22.41 12.53 39.13
N GLU A 176 23.58 12.24 38.55
CA GLU A 176 24.87 12.52 39.18
C GLU A 176 25.10 14.02 39.42
N GLN A 177 24.72 14.88 38.46
CA GLN A 177 24.80 16.34 38.61
C GLN A 177 23.88 16.83 39.74
N LEU A 178 22.66 16.31 39.85
CA LEU A 178 21.73 16.65 40.92
C LEU A 178 22.29 16.24 42.29
N LYS A 179 22.78 15.01 42.42
CA LYS A 179 23.43 14.54 43.67
C LYS A 179 24.60 15.44 44.09
N ARG A 180 25.49 15.79 43.14
CA ARG A 180 26.62 16.70 43.43
C ARG A 180 26.13 18.09 43.85
N ARG A 181 25.10 18.63 43.20
CA ARG A 181 24.52 19.93 43.56
C ARG A 181 23.87 19.89 44.94
N ASP A 182 23.13 18.85 45.25
CA ASP A 182 22.50 18.68 46.56
C ASP A 182 23.55 18.57 47.67
N GLU A 183 24.65 17.86 47.42
CA GLU A 183 25.75 17.72 48.36
C GLU A 183 26.52 19.04 48.56
N MET A 184 26.81 19.76 47.48
CA MET A 184 27.38 21.12 47.56
C MET A 184 26.45 22.09 48.32
N ASN A 185 25.14 22.04 48.05
CA ASN A 185 24.16 22.88 48.74
C ASN A 185 24.09 22.53 50.23
N LYS A 186 24.08 21.24 50.60
CA LYS A 186 24.14 20.80 52.01
C LYS A 186 25.40 21.31 52.71
N GLN A 187 26.56 21.21 52.06
CA GLN A 187 27.82 21.74 52.61
C GLN A 187 27.80 23.26 52.74
N ALA A 188 27.25 23.98 51.75
CA ALA A 188 27.11 25.42 51.80
C ALA A 188 26.16 25.88 52.92
N ILE A 189 25.06 25.17 53.14
CA ILE A 189 24.13 25.42 54.25
C ILE A 189 24.85 25.21 55.58
N LYS A 190 25.52 24.08 55.78
CA LYS A 190 26.31 23.82 57.01
C LYS A 190 27.32 24.93 57.30
N LYS A 191 28.12 25.34 56.31
CA LYS A 191 29.09 26.43 56.47
C LYS A 191 28.44 27.77 56.81
N ARG A 192 27.27 28.05 56.24
CA ARG A 192 26.49 29.26 56.56
C ARG A 192 25.97 29.20 57.99
N ASP A 193 25.44 28.07 58.42
CA ASP A 193 24.93 27.88 59.78
C ASP A 193 26.06 28.00 60.82
N GLU A 194 27.22 27.40 60.57
CA GLU A 194 28.42 27.56 61.41
C GLU A 194 28.86 29.02 61.51
N ARG A 195 28.86 29.75 60.39
CA ARG A 195 29.23 31.18 60.37
C ARG A 195 28.19 32.05 61.09
N ILE A 196 26.91 31.75 60.95
CA ILE A 196 25.84 32.43 61.67
C ILE A 196 26.01 32.21 63.18
N ALA A 197 26.27 30.97 63.61
CA ALA A 197 26.50 30.66 65.02
C ALA A 197 27.74 31.38 65.57
N ALA A 198 28.84 31.41 64.82
CA ALA A 198 30.06 32.13 65.22
C ALA A 198 29.84 33.65 65.33
N LEU A 199 29.14 34.25 64.36
CA LEU A 199 28.81 35.68 64.38
C LEU A 199 27.85 36.03 65.53
N ALA A 200 26.88 35.15 65.84
CA ALA A 200 26.00 35.33 66.98
C ALA A 200 26.78 35.33 68.30
N ALA A 201 27.71 34.37 68.48
CA ALA A 201 28.57 34.32 69.67
C ALA A 201 29.49 35.55 69.77
N GLU A 202 30.02 36.05 68.65
CA GLU A 202 30.81 37.29 68.64
C GLU A 202 29.96 38.51 69.02
N LEU A 203 28.72 38.60 68.50
CA LEU A 203 27.78 39.67 68.82
C LEU A 203 27.43 39.67 70.31
N ASP A 204 27.19 38.50 70.90
CA ASP A 204 26.92 38.37 72.34
C ASP A 204 28.12 38.83 73.18
N ASN A 205 29.34 38.41 72.80
CA ASN A 205 30.57 38.83 73.47
C ASN A 205 30.79 40.35 73.39
N LYS A 206 30.60 40.97 72.22
CA LYS A 206 30.71 42.42 72.06
C LYS A 206 29.62 43.15 72.85
N THR A 207 28.40 42.63 72.90
CA THR A 207 27.31 43.18 73.72
C THR A 207 27.70 43.19 75.20
N LEU A 208 28.25 42.08 75.71
CA LEU A 208 28.75 42.00 77.09
C LEU A 208 29.90 42.98 77.35
N GLU A 209 30.81 43.16 76.39
CA GLU A 209 31.90 44.12 76.50
C GLU A 209 31.39 45.56 76.54
N ILE A 210 30.44 45.92 75.67
CA ILE A 210 29.75 47.23 75.67
C ILE A 210 29.08 47.47 77.03
N GLN A 211 28.37 46.48 77.59
CA GLN A 211 27.78 46.59 78.92
C GLN A 211 28.83 46.85 80.01
N LYS A 212 29.97 46.14 79.98
CA LYS A 212 31.08 46.35 80.92
C LYS A 212 31.70 47.74 80.80
N LEU A 213 31.93 48.21 79.57
CA LEU A 213 32.45 49.54 79.30
C LEU A 213 31.47 50.62 79.78
N ASN A 214 30.17 50.48 79.51
CA ASN A 214 29.14 51.40 79.98
C ASN A 214 29.09 51.46 81.52
N MET A 215 29.20 50.33 82.22
CA MET A 215 29.30 50.33 83.69
C MET A 215 30.57 51.03 84.20
N ARG A 216 31.70 50.90 83.49
CA ARG A 216 32.94 51.62 83.84
C ARG A 216 32.81 53.12 83.59
N ILE A 217 32.22 53.52 82.47
CA ILE A 217 31.94 54.92 82.15
C ILE A 217 31.05 55.51 83.25
N ALA A 218 29.93 54.87 83.60
CA ALA A 218 29.06 55.32 84.68
C ALA A 218 29.79 55.48 86.02
N LYS A 219 30.66 54.52 86.39
CA LYS A 219 31.49 54.61 87.61
C LYS A 219 32.50 55.76 87.54
N LEU A 220 33.13 55.97 86.39
CA LEU A 220 34.07 57.06 86.18
C LEU A 220 33.35 58.41 86.23
N GLU A 221 32.20 58.55 85.58
CA GLU A 221 31.34 59.73 85.64
C GLU A 221 30.89 60.02 87.07
N GLU A 222 30.51 59.00 87.85
CA GLU A 222 30.17 59.18 89.26
C GLU A 222 31.38 59.64 90.08
N LYS A 223 32.56 59.06 89.85
CA LYS A 223 33.82 59.51 90.48
C LYS A 223 34.15 60.95 90.08
N TRP A 224 34.02 61.30 88.81
CA TRP A 224 34.19 62.66 88.29
C TRP A 224 33.21 63.62 88.92
N ARG A 225 31.94 63.26 89.06
CA ARG A 225 30.91 64.06 89.74
C ARG A 225 31.25 64.27 91.21
N LYS A 226 31.68 63.22 91.94
CA LYS A 226 32.12 63.32 93.34
C LYS A 226 33.40 64.15 93.50
N ALA A 227 34.38 63.97 92.60
CA ALA A 227 35.61 64.74 92.57
C ALA A 227 35.33 66.22 92.25
N ARG A 228 34.42 66.50 91.32
CA ARG A 228 33.97 67.86 91.00
C ARG A 228 33.16 68.49 92.13
N ALA A 229 32.34 67.72 92.85
CA ALA A 229 31.68 68.20 94.06
C ALA A 229 32.68 68.50 95.19
N LYS A 230 33.72 67.67 95.37
CA LYS A 230 34.82 67.94 96.31
C LYS A 230 35.66 69.14 95.88
N ALA A 231 35.98 69.26 94.59
CA ALA A 231 36.67 70.40 94.02
C ALA A 231 35.82 71.67 94.09
N GLY A 232 34.49 71.58 93.97
CA GLY A 232 33.56 72.69 94.19
C GLY A 232 33.51 73.18 95.64
N SER A 233 33.89 72.35 96.63
CA SER A 233 34.10 72.77 98.03
C SER A 233 35.53 73.24 98.35
N ILE A 234 36.47 73.12 97.39
CA ILE A 234 37.87 73.56 97.50
C ILE A 234 38.19 74.64 96.44
N SER A 235 37.19 75.08 95.69
CA SER A 235 37.33 76.06 94.60
C SER A 235 36.80 77.42 95.04
N GLU A 236 37.27 77.90 96.18
CA GLU A 236 37.18 79.31 96.54
C GLU A 236 38.50 79.92 97.05
N MET A 237 39.63 79.18 97.10
CA MET A 237 40.89 79.76 97.65
C MET A 237 42.24 79.35 97.02
N THR A 238 42.32 78.60 95.92
CA THR A 238 43.64 78.23 95.34
C THR A 238 43.87 78.61 93.87
N ALA A 239 42.98 79.37 93.25
CA ALA A 239 43.06 79.72 91.83
C ALA A 239 43.89 80.98 91.49
N ARG A 240 44.75 81.50 92.38
CA ARG A 240 45.70 82.58 92.05
C ARG A 240 46.99 82.50 92.87
N LYS A 241 47.75 81.40 92.74
CA LYS A 241 49.17 81.44 93.09
C LYS A 241 49.93 81.65 91.78
N PRO A 242 50.52 82.83 91.54
CA PRO A 242 51.26 83.07 90.31
C PRO A 242 52.49 82.16 90.27
N ASP A 243 52.71 81.49 89.14
CA ASP A 243 53.86 80.58 88.95
C ASP A 243 55.19 81.32 88.92
N GLY A 244 55.17 82.61 88.56
CA GLY A 244 56.34 83.47 88.49
C GLY A 244 56.08 84.92 88.91
N LYS A 245 57.15 85.69 89.03
CA LYS A 245 57.18 87.12 89.34
C LYS A 245 57.94 87.85 88.24
N ILE A 246 57.51 89.08 87.97
CA ILE A 246 58.23 90.00 87.09
C ILE A 246 59.43 90.54 87.87
N VAL A 247 60.63 90.31 87.34
CA VAL A 247 61.90 90.76 87.93
C VAL A 247 62.23 92.16 87.45
N ARG A 248 61.96 92.48 86.17
CA ARG A 248 62.26 93.80 85.59
C ARG A 248 61.38 94.09 84.38
N VAL A 249 61.02 95.35 84.19
CA VAL A 249 60.28 95.84 83.02
C VAL A 249 61.06 97.00 82.40
N PHE A 250 61.22 96.96 81.08
CA PHE A 250 61.76 98.06 80.28
C PHE A 250 60.61 98.60 79.39
N PRO A 251 59.95 99.70 79.82
CA PRO A 251 58.75 100.20 79.14
C PRO A 251 59.01 100.65 77.71
N ASP A 252 60.16 101.28 77.47
CA ASP A 252 60.52 101.85 76.16
C ASP A 252 60.76 100.78 75.09
N GLU A 253 61.22 99.59 75.52
CA GLU A 253 61.53 98.45 74.64
C GLU A 253 60.41 97.38 74.63
N LYS A 254 59.34 97.58 75.41
CA LYS A 254 58.23 96.62 75.60
C LYS A 254 58.69 95.21 75.98
N LEU A 255 59.76 95.12 76.77
CA LEU A 255 60.34 93.87 77.26
C LEU A 255 60.15 93.72 78.77
N CYS A 256 59.76 92.54 79.22
CA CYS A 256 59.70 92.19 80.64
C CYS A 256 60.45 90.89 80.90
N TYR A 257 61.16 90.84 82.02
CA TYR A 257 61.87 89.66 82.49
C TYR A 257 61.08 89.04 83.63
N ILE A 258 60.70 87.78 83.48
CA ILE A 258 60.07 86.96 84.52
C ILE A 258 61.09 85.98 85.08
N ASN A 259 60.90 85.52 86.31
CA ASN A 259 61.78 84.53 86.95
C ASN A 259 61.52 83.08 86.51
N LEU A 260 60.86 82.88 85.36
CA LEU A 260 60.57 81.58 84.78
C LEU A 260 61.30 81.43 83.45
N GLY A 261 61.89 80.25 83.22
CA GLY A 261 62.71 80.00 82.05
C GLY A 261 62.42 78.66 81.38
N ARG A 262 63.41 78.21 80.60
CA ARG A 262 63.32 76.94 79.85
C ARG A 262 63.23 75.73 80.77
N GLU A 263 63.84 75.79 81.95
CA GLU A 263 63.76 74.73 82.97
C GLU A 263 62.35 74.59 83.56
N ASP A 264 61.55 75.66 83.53
CA ASP A 264 60.15 75.67 83.93
C ASP A 264 59.19 75.36 82.76
N ASN A 265 59.72 74.81 81.66
CA ASN A 265 59.01 74.52 80.40
C ASN A 265 58.35 75.74 79.73
N VAL A 266 58.83 76.96 79.99
CA VAL A 266 58.36 78.15 79.25
C VAL A 266 58.94 78.12 77.83
N MET A 267 58.06 78.05 76.83
CA MET A 267 58.43 78.04 75.41
C MET A 267 58.02 79.35 74.72
N PRO A 268 58.77 79.82 73.71
CA PRO A 268 58.35 80.96 72.90
C PRO A 268 56.97 80.71 72.28
N GLY A 269 56.06 81.68 72.43
CA GLY A 269 54.68 81.58 71.93
C GLY A 269 53.65 81.07 72.95
N LEU A 270 54.07 80.70 74.16
CA LEU A 270 53.14 80.37 75.24
C LEU A 270 52.44 81.64 75.76
N PRO A 271 51.10 81.74 75.70
CA PRO A 271 50.39 82.90 76.24
C PRO A 271 50.45 82.87 77.78
N PHE A 272 50.70 84.02 78.39
CA PHE A 272 50.66 84.19 79.85
C PHE A 272 49.81 85.41 80.22
N SER A 273 49.24 85.38 81.42
CA SER A 273 48.47 86.50 81.98
C SER A 273 49.26 87.16 83.10
N VAL A 274 49.38 88.47 83.05
CA VAL A 274 49.99 89.28 84.10
C VAL A 274 48.88 89.83 84.97
N TYR A 275 48.98 89.61 86.28
CA TYR A 275 48.07 90.19 87.26
C TYR A 275 48.81 91.28 88.02
N SER A 276 48.19 92.46 88.16
CA SER A 276 48.67 93.46 89.11
C SER A 276 48.50 92.92 90.53
N LYS A 277 49.47 93.20 91.39
CA LYS A 277 49.30 92.95 92.82
C LYS A 277 48.31 93.94 93.42
#